data_AF-A0A7L3ERR7-F1
#
_entry.id   AF-A0A7L3ERR7-F1
#
_cell.length_a   1.000
_cell.length_b   1.000
_cell.length_c   1.000
_cell.angle_alpha   90.00
_cell.angle_beta   90.00
_cell.angle_gamma   90.00
#
_symmetry.space_group_name_H-M   'P 1'
#
loop_
_entity.id
_entity.type
_entity.pdbx_description
1 polymer ?
#
loop_
_entity_poly.entity_id
_entity_poly.type
_entity_poly.pdbx_seq_one_letter_code
_entity_poly.pdbx_strand_id
1 'polypeptide(L)'
;ERPHLRLAGGRHRCAGRVELLHLGRWAGVCGHTWGPREAQVVCRYLGCGSALPAPPTAAPGEAPTPGEAAPGQVWLEQVSCEGTESDLGQCRAGPWRERTCA
;
A
#
# COMPACT_ATOMS: atom_id res chain seq x y z
N GLU A 1 -7.87 16.00 2.67
CA GLU A 1 -7.02 16.14 1.47
C GLU A 1 -6.74 14.75 0.91
N ARG A 2 -6.58 14.58 -0.41
CA ARG A 2 -6.32 13.26 -1.00
C ARG A 2 -4.91 12.82 -0.61
N PRO A 3 -4.72 11.61 -0.04
CA PRO A 3 -3.38 11.14 0.29
C PRO A 3 -2.56 10.99 -1.00
N HIS A 4 -1.32 11.48 -1.03
CA HIS A 4 -0.45 11.24 -2.17
C HIS A 4 -0.01 9.77 -2.17
N LEU A 5 -0.27 9.07 -3.27
CA LEU A 5 -0.03 7.64 -3.43
C LEU A 5 0.83 7.40 -4.67
N ARG A 6 1.77 6.44 -4.58
CA ARG A 6 2.52 5.94 -5.73
C ARG A 6 2.71 4.43 -5.68
N LEU A 7 2.98 3.83 -6.84
CA LEU A 7 3.46 2.45 -6.96
C LEU A 7 4.97 2.47 -7.27
N ALA A 8 5.77 1.89 -6.37
CA ALA A 8 7.23 1.85 -6.48
C ALA A 8 7.72 0.45 -6.89
N GLY A 9 8.81 0.38 -7.65
CA GLY A 9 9.49 -0.89 -7.97
C GLY A 9 8.76 -1.82 -8.95
N GLY A 10 7.66 -1.39 -9.58
CA GLY A 10 7.01 -2.18 -10.62
C GLY A 10 7.44 -1.83 -12.04
N ARG A 11 7.06 -2.69 -12.99
CA ARG A 11 7.43 -2.56 -14.42
C ARG A 11 6.73 -1.41 -15.15
N HIS A 12 5.65 -0.88 -14.59
CA HIS A 12 4.85 0.20 -15.17
C HIS A 12 4.09 0.95 -14.07
N ARG A 13 3.52 2.13 -14.39
CA ARG A 13 2.82 3.01 -13.44
C ARG A 13 1.68 2.37 -12.63
N CYS A 14 1.13 1.25 -13.12
CA CYS A 14 0.02 0.51 -12.51
C CYS A 14 0.47 -0.78 -11.78
N ALA A 15 1.75 -0.98 -11.56
CA ALA A 15 2.29 -2.13 -10.82
C ALA A 15 3.38 -1.65 -9.87
N GLY A 16 3.50 -2.33 -8.73
CA GLY A 16 4.55 -2.09 -7.76
C GLY A 16 4.03 -2.15 -6.33
N ARG A 17 4.94 -1.84 -5.41
CA ARG A 17 4.68 -1.67 -3.99
C ARG A 17 3.91 -0.37 -3.74
N VAL A 18 2.86 -0.44 -2.94
CA VAL A 18 2.07 0.74 -2.58
C VAL A 18 2.79 1.57 -1.54
N GLU A 19 2.97 2.86 -1.84
CA GLU A 19 3.54 3.84 -0.92
C GLU A 19 2.64 5.07 -0.80
N LEU A 20 2.49 5.57 0.42
CA LEU A 20 1.71 6.75 0.79
C LEU A 20 2.63 7.84 1.33
N LEU A 21 2.39 9.10 1.00
CA LEU A 21 3.13 10.21 1.58
C LEU A 21 2.58 10.55 2.97
N HIS A 22 3.40 10.37 3.99
CA HIS A 22 3.09 10.70 5.37
C HIS A 22 4.17 11.62 5.95
N LEU A 23 3.79 12.80 6.44
CA LEU A 23 4.72 13.79 7.03
C LEU A 23 5.94 14.10 6.14
N GLY A 24 5.72 14.21 4.82
CA GLY A 24 6.78 14.50 3.85
C GLY A 24 7.66 13.30 3.47
N ARG A 25 7.35 12.09 3.94
CA ARG A 25 8.11 10.86 3.70
C ARG A 25 7.24 9.79 3.07
N TRP A 26 7.82 8.97 2.19
CA TRP A 26 7.11 7.83 1.61
C TRP A 26 7.07 6.67 2.60
N ALA A 27 5.86 6.23 2.92
CA ALA A 27 5.55 5.19 3.87
C ALA A 27 4.95 3.99 3.14
N GLY A 28 5.31 2.77 3.54
CA GLY A 28 4.76 1.54 2.98
C GLY A 28 3.40 1.19 3.58
N VAL A 29 2.69 0.26 2.95
CA VAL A 29 1.48 -0.35 3.52
C VAL A 29 1.77 -1.79 3.90
N CYS A 30 1.33 -2.22 5.09
CA CYS A 30 1.53 -3.59 5.54
C CYS A 30 0.64 -4.57 4.76
N GLY A 31 1.23 -5.71 4.40
CA GLY A 31 0.61 -6.70 3.53
C GLY A 31 -0.43 -7.60 4.20
N HIS A 32 -0.52 -7.64 5.54
CA HIS A 32 -1.33 -8.62 6.26
C HIS A 32 -2.83 -8.56 5.94
N THR A 33 -3.36 -7.36 5.68
CA THR A 33 -4.76 -7.14 5.30
C THR A 33 -4.90 -6.73 3.83
N TRP A 34 -3.80 -6.74 3.07
CA TRP A 34 -3.79 -6.29 1.69
C TRP A 34 -4.44 -7.33 0.78
N GLY A 35 -5.53 -6.95 0.13
CA GLY A 35 -6.28 -7.81 -0.76
C GLY A 35 -6.69 -7.13 -2.06
N PRO A 36 -7.57 -7.80 -2.84
CA PRO A 36 -8.03 -7.28 -4.12
C PRO A 36 -8.85 -6.00 -3.99
N ARG A 37 -9.53 -5.78 -2.85
CA ARG A 37 -10.32 -4.57 -2.60
C ARG A 37 -9.43 -3.35 -2.42
N GLU A 38 -8.38 -3.47 -1.61
CA GLU A 38 -7.38 -2.42 -1.41
C GLU A 38 -6.66 -2.10 -2.73
N ALA A 39 -6.28 -3.14 -3.48
CA ALA A 39 -5.69 -2.98 -4.80
C ALA A 39 -6.64 -2.24 -5.76
N GLN A 40 -7.94 -2.56 -5.74
CA GLN A 40 -8.93 -1.91 -6.59
C GLN A 40 -9.08 -0.42 -6.28
N VAL A 41 -9.09 -0.04 -5.00
CA VAL A 41 -9.08 1.37 -4.58
C VAL A 41 -7.83 2.09 -5.10
N VAL A 42 -6.65 1.46 -5.01
CA VAL A 42 -5.40 2.04 -5.53
C VAL A 42 -5.38 2.19 -7.05
N CYS A 43 -5.77 1.15 -7.78
CA CYS A 43 -5.82 1.21 -9.24
C CYS A 43 -6.82 2.26 -9.71
N ARG A 44 -7.95 2.40 -9.01
CA ARG A 44 -8.93 3.45 -9.31
C ARG A 44 -8.37 4.84 -9.02
N TYR A 45 -7.69 5.01 -7.88
CA TYR A 45 -7.04 6.27 -7.51
C TYR A 45 -6.02 6.73 -8.55
N LEU A 46 -5.25 5.79 -9.11
CA LEU A 46 -4.21 6.06 -10.11
C LEU A 46 -4.73 6.14 -11.56
N GLY A 47 -6.04 5.91 -11.78
CA GLY A 47 -6.60 5.84 -13.14
C GLY A 47 -6.09 4.63 -13.94
N CYS A 48 -5.69 3.56 -13.26
CA CYS A 48 -5.21 2.32 -13.85
C CYS A 48 -6.33 1.34 -14.21
N GLY A 49 -7.59 1.65 -13.88
CA GLY A 49 -8.74 0.80 -14.13
C GLY A 49 -8.96 -0.22 -13.00
N SER A 50 -9.47 -1.40 -13.35
CA SER A 50 -9.69 -2.49 -12.39
C SER A 50 -8.35 -3.09 -11.95
N ALA A 51 -8.20 -3.33 -10.65
CA ALA A 51 -7.03 -4.05 -10.15
C ALA A 51 -7.02 -5.48 -10.70
N LEU A 52 -5.88 -5.89 -11.24
CA LEU A 52 -5.62 -7.29 -11.49
C LEU A 52 -5.24 -7.94 -10.16
N PRO A 53 -5.63 -9.21 -9.91
CA PRO A 53 -5.10 -9.95 -8.78
C PRO A 53 -3.58 -9.91 -8.85
N ALA A 54 -2.94 -9.49 -7.77
CA ALA A 54 -1.50 -9.55 -7.66
C ALA A 54 -1.06 -11.00 -7.92
N PRO A 55 -0.07 -11.24 -8.79
CA PRO A 55 0.43 -12.60 -8.98
C PRO A 55 0.85 -13.17 -7.61
N PRO A 56 0.62 -14.48 -7.34
CA PRO A 56 0.94 -15.11 -6.06
C PRO A 56 2.44 -15.06 -5.71
N THR A 57 3.28 -14.58 -6.63
CA THR A 57 4.69 -14.29 -6.39
C THR A 57 4.94 -13.04 -5.55
N ALA A 58 3.95 -12.17 -5.37
CA ALA A 58 3.93 -11.25 -4.23
C ALA A 58 3.11 -11.94 -3.14
N ALA A 59 3.74 -12.89 -2.44
CA ALA A 59 3.17 -13.47 -1.24
C ALA A 59 2.66 -12.34 -0.31
N PRO A 60 1.57 -12.54 0.44
CA PRO A 60 1.22 -11.64 1.53
C PRO A 60 2.46 -11.52 2.43
N GLY A 61 3.20 -10.42 2.31
CA GLY A 61 4.54 -10.37 2.87
C GLY A 61 5.71 -10.43 1.87
N GLU A 62 5.66 -9.73 0.74
CA GLU A 62 6.76 -8.78 0.51
C GLU A 62 6.60 -7.59 1.48
N ALA A 63 6.53 -7.88 2.78
CA ALA A 63 7.28 -7.08 3.72
C ALA A 63 8.71 -7.04 3.17
N PRO A 64 9.49 -5.97 3.40
CA PRO A 64 10.93 -6.11 3.20
C PRO A 64 11.33 -7.44 3.86
N THR A 65 12.07 -8.26 3.12
CA THR A 65 12.84 -9.36 3.72
C THR A 65 13.34 -8.91 5.09
N PRO A 66 13.38 -9.74 6.15
CA PRO A 66 14.00 -9.35 7.41
C PRO A 66 15.43 -8.90 7.10
N GLY A 67 15.62 -7.59 7.06
CA GLY A 67 16.60 -6.96 6.16
C GLY A 67 16.23 -5.49 6.07
N GLU A 68 16.50 -4.81 7.18
CA GLU A 68 16.45 -3.35 7.38
C GLU A 68 15.25 -2.62 6.76
N ALA A 69 14.22 -2.39 7.57
CA ALA A 69 13.45 -1.16 7.40
C ALA A 69 14.47 -0.01 7.37
N ALA A 70 14.52 0.73 6.25
CA ALA A 70 15.38 1.90 6.16
C ALA A 70 15.11 2.81 7.38
N PRO A 71 16.13 3.43 7.99
CA PRO A 71 15.93 4.25 9.18
C PRO A 71 14.83 5.30 8.98
N GLY A 72 13.72 5.14 9.72
CA GLY A 72 12.51 5.95 9.65
C GLY A 72 11.53 5.61 8.51
N GLN A 73 11.58 4.39 7.97
CA GLN A 73 10.50 3.84 7.16
C GLN A 73 9.23 3.74 8.01
N VAL A 74 8.17 4.44 7.63
CA VAL A 74 6.86 4.38 8.28
C VAL A 74 5.97 3.39 7.52
N TRP A 75 5.12 2.67 8.26
CA TRP A 75 4.20 1.68 7.74
C TRP A 75 2.77 1.99 8.16
N LEU A 76 1.83 1.89 7.23
CA LEU A 76 0.40 1.92 7.51
C LEU A 76 -0.12 0.50 7.75
N GLU A 77 -0.65 0.27 8.94
CA GLU A 77 -1.17 -1.01 9.38
C GLU A 77 -2.64 -1.21 9.01
N GLN A 78 -3.07 -2.47 8.92
CA GLN A 78 -4.48 -2.88 8.88
C GLN A 78 -5.36 -2.10 7.89
N VAL A 79 -4.87 -1.87 6.67
CA VAL A 79 -5.67 -1.24 5.62
C VAL A 79 -6.72 -2.23 5.15
N SER A 80 -7.98 -1.86 5.31
CA SER A 80 -9.15 -2.63 4.89
C SER A 80 -10.16 -1.72 4.20
N CYS A 81 -10.40 -2.03 2.93
CA CYS A 81 -11.31 -1.33 2.05
C CYS A 81 -12.52 -2.21 1.69
N GLU A 82 -13.65 -1.57 1.42
CA GLU A 82 -14.84 -2.19 0.85
C GLU A 82 -14.68 -2.40 -0.67
N GLY A 83 -13.81 -1.61 -1.31
CA GLY A 83 -13.52 -1.62 -2.75
C GLY A 83 -14.26 -0.52 -3.53
N THR A 84 -15.09 0.27 -2.83
CA THR A 84 -15.90 1.35 -3.40
C THR A 84 -15.34 2.74 -3.07
N GLU A 85 -14.29 2.79 -2.25
CA GLU A 85 -13.59 3.99 -1.79
C GLU A 85 -12.77 4.65 -2.90
N SER A 86 -12.70 5.98 -2.90
CA SER A 86 -12.01 6.77 -3.94
C SER A 86 -10.50 6.80 -3.73
N ASP A 87 -10.06 6.65 -2.49
CA ASP A 87 -8.66 6.67 -2.08
C ASP A 87 -8.48 5.87 -0.78
N LEU A 88 -7.24 5.46 -0.51
CA LEU A 88 -6.91 4.69 0.70
C LEU A 88 -7.16 5.45 2.01
N GLY A 89 -7.29 6.78 1.97
CA GLY A 89 -7.63 7.58 3.15
C GLY A 89 -9.10 7.44 3.57
N GLN A 90 -9.96 6.89 2.71
CA GLN A 90 -11.35 6.56 3.04
C GLN A 90 -11.52 5.12 3.55
N CYS A 91 -10.51 4.27 3.36
CA CYS A 91 -10.51 2.92 3.91
C CYS A 91 -10.28 2.94 5.42
N ARG A 92 -10.69 1.88 6.10
CA ARG A 92 -10.29 1.68 7.50
C ARG A 92 -8.79 1.38 7.51
N ALA A 93 -8.04 2.12 8.30
CA ALA A 93 -6.62 1.89 8.47
C ALA A 93 -6.25 2.00 9.96
N GLY A 94 -5.25 1.23 10.36
CA GLY A 94 -4.65 1.27 11.68
C GLY A 94 -3.68 2.45 11.85
N PRO A 95 -2.97 2.50 12.99
CA PRO A 95 -1.98 3.54 13.25
C PRO A 95 -0.74 3.38 12.37
N TRP A 96 -0.05 4.49 12.12
CA TRP A 96 1.26 4.51 11.49
C TRP A 96 2.35 4.00 12.45
N ARG A 97 3.28 3.17 11.97
CA ARG A 97 4.38 2.59 12.77
C ARG A 97 5.74 2.80 12.11
N GLU A 98 6.76 3.19 12.88
CA GLU A 98 8.08 3.61 12.36
C GLU A 98 9.16 2.50 12.33
N ARG A 99 8.82 1.23 12.60
CA ARG A 99 9.83 0.19 12.83
C ARG A 99 9.65 -1.06 11.97
N THR A 100 8.46 -1.68 12.00
CA THR A 100 8.15 -2.86 11.17
C THR A 100 6.64 -3.08 11.12
N CYS A 101 6.18 -3.78 10.08
CA CYS A 101 4.88 -4.43 10.10
C CYS A 101 4.91 -5.62 11.07
N ALA A 102 3.94 -5.72 11.97
CA ALA A 102 3.83 -6.82 12.95
C ALA A 102 2.78 -7.84 12.54
#